data_AF-E8LMZ8-F1
#
_entry.id   AF-E8LMZ8-F1
#
_cell.length_a   1.000
_cell.length_b   1.000
_cell.length_c   1.000
_cell.angle_alpha   90.00
_cell.angle_beta   90.00
_cell.angle_gamma   90.00
#
_symmetry.space_group_name_H-M   'P 1'
#
loop_
_entity.id
_entity.type
_entity.pdbx_description
1 polymer ?
#
loop_
_entity_poly.entity_id
_entity_poly.type
_entity_poly.pdbx_seq_one_letter_code
_entity_poly.pdbx_strand_id
1 'polypeptide(L)'
;MLRPCIIVNLLNFNLFDDVDAYLTRYQLQELTYGKIYTDDADIFTVELPKWKEWIKKQNTQDIKSVNRFCRWLSYLTSSDLELIHRLAEHNRLIQKALMIEKRYTM
;
A
#
# COMPACT_ATOMS: atom_id res chain seq x y z
N MET A 1 19.70 16.68 9.13
CA MET A 1 18.63 16.48 8.12
C MET A 1 17.47 15.78 8.80
N LEU A 2 16.25 16.30 8.67
CA LEU A 2 15.05 15.59 9.11
C LEU A 2 14.87 14.35 8.23
N ARG A 3 14.38 13.26 8.82
CA ARG A 3 14.04 12.06 8.03
C ARG A 3 12.70 12.34 7.32
N PRO A 4 12.57 12.07 6.02
CA PRO A 4 11.31 12.26 5.33
C PRO A 4 10.21 11.42 6.00
N CYS A 5 9.11 12.07 6.34
CA CYS A 5 7.90 11.44 6.83
C CYS A 5 7.11 10.90 5.64
N ILE A 6 6.75 9.61 5.67
CA ILE A 6 5.92 8.99 4.64
C ILE A 6 4.62 8.56 5.29
N ILE A 7 3.52 9.15 4.84
CA ILE A 7 2.16 8.79 5.23
C ILE A 7 1.57 7.97 4.08
N VAL A 8 1.04 6.79 4.37
CA VAL A 8 0.35 5.96 3.36
C VAL A 8 -1.07 5.70 3.83
N ASN A 9 -2.04 6.32 3.16
CA ASN A 9 -3.45 6.11 3.37
C ASN A 9 -3.94 4.96 2.50
N LEU A 10 -4.52 3.93 3.11
CA LEU A 10 -5.17 2.83 2.40
C LEU A 10 -6.68 3.05 2.37
N LEU A 11 -7.23 3.30 1.19
CA LEU A 11 -8.66 3.56 1.00
C LEU A 11 -9.34 2.33 0.41
N ASN A 12 -10.40 1.85 1.05
CA ASN A 12 -11.22 0.75 0.52
C ASN A 12 -12.30 1.23 -0.48
N PHE A 13 -12.26 2.49 -0.88
CA PHE A 13 -13.14 3.15 -1.83
C PHE A 13 -12.33 3.96 -2.84
N ASN A 14 -12.97 4.37 -3.94
CA ASN A 14 -12.40 5.33 -4.88
C ASN A 14 -12.74 6.74 -4.40
N LEU A 15 -11.71 7.57 -4.21
CA LEU A 15 -11.81 8.97 -3.84
C LEU A 15 -11.69 9.90 -5.05
N PHE A 16 -10.91 9.52 -6.06
CA PHE A 16 -10.61 10.38 -7.21
C PHE A 16 -11.17 9.78 -8.50
N ASP A 17 -12.37 10.20 -8.90
CA ASP A 17 -13.03 9.65 -10.10
C ASP A 17 -12.36 10.07 -11.42
N ASP A 18 -11.57 11.14 -11.38
CA ASP A 18 -10.85 11.73 -12.52
C ASP A 18 -9.43 11.21 -12.70
N VAL A 19 -8.95 10.31 -11.81
CA VAL A 19 -7.58 9.80 -11.81
C VAL A 19 -7.59 8.27 -11.90
N ASP A 20 -7.07 7.70 -12.99
CA ASP A 20 -7.00 6.23 -13.16
C ASP A 20 -5.94 5.54 -12.29
N ALA A 21 -5.00 6.31 -11.73
CA ALA A 21 -3.92 5.76 -10.92
C ALA A 21 -4.44 5.23 -9.57
N TYR A 22 -3.97 4.05 -9.16
CA TYR A 22 -4.29 3.49 -7.84
C TYR A 22 -3.43 4.06 -6.70
N LEU A 23 -2.33 4.72 -7.04
CA LEU A 23 -1.37 5.32 -6.10
C LEU A 23 -1.11 6.76 -6.53
N THR A 24 -1.43 7.69 -5.65
CA THR A 24 -1.22 9.13 -5.86
C THR A 24 -0.43 9.72 -4.70
N ARG A 25 0.35 10.77 -4.98
CA ARG A 25 1.20 11.47 -4.01
C ARG A 25 0.69 12.90 -3.86
N TYR A 26 0.60 13.35 -2.62
CA TYR A 26 0.14 14.67 -2.21
C TYR A 26 1.13 15.30 -1.23
N GLN A 27 1.02 16.63 -1.12
CA GLN A 27 1.75 17.45 -0.16
C GLN A 27 0.77 18.12 0.79
N LEU A 28 1.24 18.44 1.99
CA LEU A 28 0.44 19.17 2.96
C LEU A 28 0.40 20.66 2.58
N GLN A 29 -0.77 21.12 2.16
CA GLN A 29 -1.02 22.53 1.87
C GLN A 29 -1.95 23.14 2.92
N GLU A 30 -1.54 24.28 3.45
CA GLU A 30 -2.35 25.18 4.26
C GLU A 30 -3.28 25.98 3.33
N LEU A 31 -4.57 26.08 3.67
CA LEU A 31 -5.56 26.68 2.78
C LEU A 31 -5.78 28.18 3.01
N THR A 32 -5.55 28.70 4.22
CA THR A 32 -5.77 30.12 4.58
C THR A 32 -4.85 31.06 3.81
N TYR A 33 -3.60 30.67 3.62
CA TYR A 33 -2.53 31.41 2.97
C TYR A 33 -1.92 30.65 1.77
N GLY A 34 -2.46 29.47 1.44
CA GLY A 34 -2.02 28.66 0.30
C GLY A 34 -0.62 28.05 0.46
N LYS A 35 -0.05 28.04 1.68
CA LYS A 35 1.35 27.67 1.91
C LYS A 35 1.54 26.15 1.89
N ILE A 36 2.52 25.69 1.11
CA ILE A 36 3.03 24.31 1.23
C ILE A 36 3.86 24.25 2.52
N TYR A 37 3.44 23.42 3.47
CA TYR A 37 4.03 23.42 4.81
C TYR A 37 5.41 22.78 4.86
N THR A 38 5.61 21.71 4.09
CA THR A 38 6.84 20.93 4.14
C THR A 38 6.99 20.07 2.88
N ASP A 39 8.23 19.96 2.41
CA ASP A 39 8.70 18.96 1.46
C ASP A 39 9.31 17.73 2.17
N ASP A 40 9.40 17.76 3.50
CA ASP A 40 9.85 16.66 4.34
C ASP A 40 8.74 15.63 4.64
N ALA A 41 7.50 15.87 4.21
CA ALA A 41 6.39 14.92 4.38
C ALA A 41 5.69 14.61 3.06
N ASP A 42 5.69 13.33 2.70
CA ASP A 42 4.96 12.81 1.55
C ASP A 42 3.72 12.05 1.98
N ILE A 43 2.58 12.42 1.40
CA ILE A 43 1.30 11.77 1.66
C ILE A 43 0.94 10.95 0.44
N PHE A 44 0.90 9.63 0.58
CA PHE A 44 0.46 8.71 -0.45
C PHE A 44 -0.95 8.24 -0.16
N THR A 45 -1.77 8.17 -1.19
CA THR A 45 -3.10 7.55 -1.13
C THR A 45 -3.12 6.34 -2.05
N VAL A 46 -3.56 5.20 -1.51
CA VAL A 46 -3.77 3.95 -2.24
C VAL A 46 -5.25 3.66 -2.30
N GLU A 47 -5.82 3.69 -3.50
CA GLU A 47 -7.21 3.28 -3.75
C GLU A 47 -7.24 1.78 -4.05
N LEU A 48 -7.63 0.99 -3.05
CA LEU A 48 -7.61 -0.48 -3.12
C LEU A 48 -8.48 -1.06 -4.26
N PRO A 49 -9.66 -0.50 -4.61
CA PRO A 49 -10.43 -1.00 -5.75
C PRO A 49 -9.64 -0.89 -7.07
N LYS A 50 -9.07 0.28 -7.36
CA LYS A 50 -8.22 0.51 -8.55
C LYS A 50 -6.99 -0.38 -8.55
N TRP A 51 -6.34 -0.55 -7.40
CA TRP A 51 -5.18 -1.42 -7.27
C TRP A 51 -5.52 -2.89 -7.58
N LYS A 52 -6.66 -3.40 -7.09
CA LYS A 52 -7.12 -4.77 -7.38
C LYS A 52 -7.37 -4.97 -8.87
N GLU A 53 -8.00 -4.01 -9.54
CA GLU A 53 -8.18 -4.04 -10.99
C GLU A 53 -6.85 -4.00 -11.74
N TRP A 54 -5.93 -3.15 -11.29
CA TRP A 54 -4.59 -3.05 -11.87
C TRP A 54 -3.83 -4.37 -11.76
N ILE A 55 -3.79 -5.00 -10.58
CA ILE A 55 -3.14 -6.31 -10.41
C ILE A 55 -3.77 -7.38 -11.30
N LYS A 56 -5.10 -7.43 -11.40
CA LYS A 56 -5.79 -8.38 -12.30
C LYS A 56 -5.36 -8.19 -13.75
N LYS A 57 -5.25 -6.94 -14.21
CA LYS A 57 -4.79 -6.60 -15.58
C LYS A 57 -3.33 -6.99 -15.84
N GLN A 58 -2.48 -6.97 -14.82
CA GLN A 58 -1.06 -7.34 -14.96
C GLN A 58 -0.85 -8.85 -15.18
N ASN A 59 -1.89 -9.68 -15.08
CA ASN A 59 -1.82 -11.14 -15.21
C ASN A 59 -0.65 -11.75 -14.41
N THR A 60 -0.34 -11.16 -13.26
CA THR A 60 0.78 -11.56 -12.41
C THR A 60 0.42 -12.85 -11.69
N GLN A 61 0.53 -13.97 -12.40
CA GLN A 61 0.40 -15.31 -11.82
C GLN A 61 1.55 -15.60 -10.84
N ASP A 62 2.72 -14.97 -11.04
CA ASP A 62 3.87 -15.07 -10.14
C ASP A 62 3.97 -13.87 -9.21
N ILE A 63 3.82 -14.14 -7.91
CA ILE A 63 3.89 -13.14 -6.85
C ILE A 63 5.27 -12.48 -6.73
N LYS A 64 6.32 -13.12 -7.28
CA LYS A 64 7.69 -12.57 -7.34
C LYS A 64 7.82 -11.45 -8.36
N SER A 65 6.98 -11.46 -9.40
CA SER A 65 7.01 -10.44 -10.46
C SER A 65 6.34 -9.13 -10.04
N VAL A 66 5.51 -9.15 -8.99
CA VAL A 66 4.87 -7.95 -8.45
C VAL A 66 5.85 -7.18 -7.56
N ASN A 67 5.88 -5.86 -7.65
CA ASN A 67 6.79 -5.04 -6.85
C ASN A 67 6.60 -5.21 -5.34
N ARG A 68 7.61 -4.82 -4.55
CA ARG A 68 7.62 -4.99 -3.09
C ARG A 68 6.38 -4.36 -2.42
N PHE A 69 5.96 -3.18 -2.86
CA PHE A 69 4.83 -2.47 -2.29
C PHE A 69 3.52 -3.24 -2.46
N CYS A 70 3.26 -3.73 -3.67
CA CYS A 70 2.08 -4.52 -3.96
C CYS A 70 2.04 -5.83 -3.18
N ARG A 71 3.19 -6.50 -2.96
CA ARG A 71 3.25 -7.68 -2.09
C ARG A 71 2.82 -7.38 -0.65
N TRP A 72 3.20 -6.22 -0.12
CA TRP A 72 2.75 -5.76 1.19
C TRP A 72 1.27 -5.38 1.19
N LEU A 73 0.77 -4.72 0.15
CA LEU A 73 -0.67 -4.45 0.02
C LEU A 73 -1.49 -5.75 -0.03
N SER A 74 -1.04 -6.76 -0.77
CA SER A 74 -1.68 -8.08 -0.79
C SER A 74 -1.68 -8.72 0.59
N TYR A 75 -0.57 -8.65 1.32
CA TYR A 75 -0.52 -9.17 2.68
C TYR A 75 -1.49 -8.44 3.63
N LEU A 76 -1.54 -7.10 3.59
CA LEU A 76 -2.33 -6.28 4.50
C LEU A 76 -3.85 -6.29 4.21
N THR A 77 -4.25 -6.64 2.98
CA THR A 77 -5.64 -6.46 2.52
C THR A 77 -6.32 -7.73 2.02
N SER A 78 -5.58 -8.83 1.89
CA SER A 78 -6.13 -10.12 1.43
C SER A 78 -6.77 -10.90 2.57
N SER A 79 -7.91 -11.52 2.28
CA SER A 79 -8.50 -12.58 3.11
C SER A 79 -8.11 -13.99 2.66
N ASP A 80 -7.39 -14.13 1.54
CA ASP A 80 -6.88 -15.40 1.02
C ASP A 80 -5.62 -15.83 1.80
N LEU A 81 -5.77 -16.84 2.65
CA LEU A 81 -4.71 -17.42 3.46
C LEU A 81 -3.64 -18.14 2.62
N GLU A 82 -4.01 -18.76 1.50
CA GLU A 82 -3.06 -19.44 0.62
C GLU A 82 -2.12 -18.42 -0.04
N LEU A 83 -2.68 -17.31 -0.50
CA LEU A 83 -1.90 -16.18 -1.00
C LEU A 83 -0.94 -15.64 0.06
N ILE A 84 -1.41 -15.45 1.30
CA ILE A 84 -0.58 -14.96 2.41
C ILE A 84 0.56 -15.93 2.73
N HIS A 85 0.30 -17.25 2.75
CA HIS A 85 1.35 -18.24 2.98
C HIS A 85 2.39 -18.24 1.85
N ARG A 86 1.96 -18.24 0.57
CA ARG A 86 2.88 -18.12 -0.57
C ARG A 86 3.71 -16.84 -0.53
N LEU A 87 3.11 -15.71 -0.11
CA LEU A 87 3.84 -14.46 0.13
C LEU A 87 4.93 -14.61 1.20
N ALA A 88 4.60 -15.26 2.32
CA ALA A 88 5.52 -15.48 3.43
C ALA A 88 6.68 -16.39 3.04
N GLU A 89 6.45 -17.44 2.25
CA GLU A 89 7.50 -18.34 1.73
C GLU A 89 8.56 -17.61 0.90
N HIS A 90 8.16 -16.56 0.19
CA HIS A 90 9.03 -15.82 -0.73
C HIS A 90 9.48 -14.45 -0.21
N ASN A 91 8.98 -14.02 0.95
CA ASN A 91 9.34 -12.74 1.55
C ASN A 91 9.51 -12.87 3.07
N ARG A 92 10.78 -12.93 3.50
CA ARG A 92 11.16 -13.07 4.92
C ARG A 92 10.55 -12.00 5.83
N LEU A 93 10.28 -10.79 5.33
CA LEU A 93 9.67 -9.74 6.16
C LEU A 93 8.18 -9.99 6.36
N ILE A 94 7.46 -10.45 5.33
CA ILE A 94 6.06 -10.86 5.45
C ILE A 94 5.94 -12.10 6.34
N GLN A 95 6.87 -13.06 6.22
CA GLN A 95 6.94 -14.21 7.13
C GLN A 95 7.04 -13.78 8.60
N LYS A 96 7.93 -12.83 8.90
CA LYS A 96 8.08 -12.28 10.25
C LYS A 96 6.81 -11.57 10.72
N ALA A 97 6.18 -10.78 9.85
CA ALA A 97 4.93 -10.11 10.17
C ALA A 97 3.82 -11.12 10.51
N LEU A 98 3.66 -12.16 9.69
CA LEU A 98 2.69 -13.24 9.92
C LEU A 98 2.94 -13.98 11.24
N MET A 99 4.22 -14.24 11.58
CA MET A 99 4.56 -14.84 12.88
C MET A 99 4.22 -13.94 14.07
N ILE A 100 4.34 -12.62 13.92
CA ILE A 100 3.99 -11.65 14.96
C ILE A 100 2.48 -11.59 15.12
N GLU A 101 1.72 -11.48 14.03
CA GLU A 101 0.24 -11.45 14.08
C GLU A 101 -0.34 -12.68 14.78
N LYS A 102 0.19 -13.87 14.51
CA LYS A 102 -0.21 -15.11 15.21
C LYS A 102 -0.05 -15.03 16.73
N ARG A 103 0.87 -14.21 17.25
CA ARG A 103 1.06 -14.02 18.71
C ARG A 103 -0.03 -13.15 19.36
N TYR A 104 -0.72 -12.33 18.57
CA TYR A 104 -1.75 -11.39 19.04
C TYR A 104 -3.18 -11.79 18.65
N THR A 105 -3.32 -12.88 17.88
CA THR A 105 -4.62 -13.44 17.45
C THR A 105 -4.94 -14.79 18.11
N MET A 106 -4.05 -15.29 18.97
CA MET A 106 -4.32 -16.35 19.96
C MET A 106 -4.84 -15.73 21.26
#